data_AF-A0A2E0Y020-F1
#
_entry.id   AF-A0A2E0Y020-F1
#
_cell.length_a   1.000
_cell.length_b   1.000
_cell.length_c   1.000
_cell.angle_alpha   90.00
_cell.angle_beta   90.00
_cell.angle_gamma   90.00
#
_symmetry.space_group_name_H-M   'P 1'
#
loop_
_entity.id
_entity.type
_entity.pdbx_description
1 polymer ?
#
loop_
_entity_poly.entity_id
_entity_poly.type
_entity_poly.pdbx_seq_one_letter_code
_entity_poly.pdbx_strand_id
1 'polypeptide(L)'
;MADSSSYVRIVPPSSEGVVSGLPIELIRETRRSLKLPDSRPVIATGHAPMRWHPGIVTKFMAMRVLSQERQATPLVLNIDTVAGDPGLIEVPFLDADGLPCSSTFRLFESSPELGLGMQPATEPVDLQWLSSLADFDITPLERYAESIRTAGSDLSLASQLMRAQLNMARRWAGRPTVLPASRLLKTACGRWLLDRMQRDSMRCAQAYNAAVSVDPDAGIRPLDMDAGELPLWEIRSADRRTARRQDLDESNLLPKALVTTAIMRLAGCDLFIHGTGGARYDALMESWIREWLGLEVMPFMVATSDVRLPLPGLEDIARVGQSLVSKDRRAYHDPESNDEAQVGPGPRKQAALDSIQSAPRGSDARREAFASMHETLATLRDVKRQASSEVAGRVRDARRTTSRRDWDFFFYPEDVMDALADDVEKDVLKTIR
;
A
#
# COMPACT_ATOMS: atom_id res chain seq x y z
N MET A 1 -8.22 -14.05 -20.34
CA MET A 1 -8.33 -12.67 -19.84
C MET A 1 -9.14 -12.74 -18.56
N ALA A 2 -8.47 -12.83 -17.41
CA ALA A 2 -9.16 -12.70 -16.13
C ALA A 2 -9.75 -11.29 -16.07
N ASP A 3 -11.02 -11.20 -15.72
CA ASP A 3 -11.78 -9.96 -15.60
C ASP A 3 -11.06 -9.02 -14.62
N SER A 4 -10.23 -8.11 -15.14
CA SER A 4 -9.54 -7.09 -14.36
C SER A 4 -10.52 -5.95 -14.09
N SER A 5 -11.62 -6.26 -13.39
CA SER A 5 -12.58 -5.24 -13.01
C SER A 5 -11.93 -4.35 -11.94
N SER A 6 -11.40 -3.20 -12.34
CA SER A 6 -11.11 -2.08 -11.44
C SER A 6 -12.41 -1.65 -10.79
N TYR A 7 -12.50 -1.73 -9.47
CA TYR A 7 -13.60 -1.07 -8.74
C TYR A 7 -13.12 0.31 -8.31
N VAL A 8 -13.62 1.36 -8.97
CA VAL A 8 -13.36 2.75 -8.60
C VAL A 8 -14.51 3.27 -7.73
N ARG A 9 -14.18 3.97 -6.66
CA ARG A 9 -15.15 4.66 -5.82
C ARG A 9 -14.73 6.11 -5.62
N ILE A 10 -15.52 7.01 -6.21
CA ILE A 10 -15.48 8.45 -5.97
C ILE A 10 -16.67 8.82 -5.09
N VAL A 11 -16.41 9.41 -3.92
CA VAL A 11 -17.45 9.98 -3.04
C VAL A 11 -17.35 11.49 -3.15
N PRO A 12 -18.44 12.21 -3.48
CA PRO A 12 -18.43 13.66 -3.64
C PRO A 12 -17.99 14.40 -2.36
N PRO A 13 -17.69 15.71 -2.47
CA PRO A 13 -17.32 16.53 -1.33
C PRO A 13 -18.29 16.41 -0.15
N SER A 14 -17.77 16.37 1.08
CA SER A 14 -18.57 16.28 2.31
C SER A 14 -19.56 17.44 2.51
N SER A 15 -19.31 18.58 1.88
CA SER A 15 -20.20 19.74 1.85
C SER A 15 -19.91 20.62 0.63
N GLU A 16 -20.95 21.17 0.01
CA GLU A 16 -20.83 22.16 -1.08
C GLU A 16 -20.88 23.58 -0.52
N GLY A 17 -20.04 24.47 -1.03
CA GLY A 17 -20.10 25.91 -0.71
C GLY A 17 -19.58 26.32 0.68
N VAL A 18 -19.01 25.39 1.46
CA VAL A 18 -18.37 25.73 2.74
C VAL A 18 -17.06 26.48 2.48
N VAL A 19 -16.90 27.60 3.17
CA VAL A 19 -15.66 28.38 3.21
C VAL A 19 -15.03 28.18 4.58
N SER A 20 -13.70 28.08 4.62
CA SER A 20 -12.94 28.04 5.87
C SER A 20 -13.35 29.19 6.81
N GLY A 21 -13.53 28.87 8.10
CA GLY A 21 -13.85 29.87 9.11
C GLY A 21 -12.70 30.82 9.47
N LEU A 22 -11.51 30.67 8.87
CA LEU A 22 -10.37 31.55 9.13
C LEU A 22 -10.47 32.90 8.39
N PRO A 23 -9.89 33.98 8.95
CA PRO A 23 -9.74 35.24 8.23
C PRO A 23 -8.97 35.05 6.91
N ILE A 24 -9.47 35.65 5.82
CA ILE A 24 -8.92 35.49 4.48
C ILE A 24 -7.43 35.84 4.38
N GLU A 25 -6.95 36.85 5.12
CA GLU A 25 -5.53 37.22 5.10
C GLU A 25 -4.65 36.16 5.77
N LEU A 26 -5.13 35.46 6.80
CA LEU A 26 -4.40 34.35 7.41
C LEU A 26 -4.28 33.16 6.44
N ILE A 27 -5.33 32.92 5.64
CA ILE A 27 -5.32 31.91 4.57
C ILE A 27 -4.28 32.29 3.50
N ARG A 28 -4.31 33.54 3.03
CA ARG A 28 -3.36 34.05 2.02
C ARG A 28 -1.91 34.00 2.50
N GLU A 29 -1.64 34.44 3.73
CA GLU A 29 -0.29 34.38 4.32
C GLU A 29 0.20 32.93 4.45
N THR A 30 -0.69 32.01 4.82
CA THR A 30 -0.40 30.57 4.85
C THR A 30 -0.02 30.06 3.47
N ARG A 31 -0.83 30.33 2.43
CA ARG A 31 -0.52 29.91 1.06
C ARG A 31 0.79 30.50 0.55
N ARG A 32 1.06 31.79 0.79
CA ARG A 32 2.34 32.44 0.43
C ARG A 32 3.54 31.78 1.10
N SER A 33 3.42 31.45 2.40
CA SER A 33 4.48 30.75 3.15
C SER A 33 4.80 29.37 2.55
N LEU A 34 3.80 28.72 1.95
CA LEU A 34 3.91 27.44 1.27
C LEU A 34 4.28 27.55 -0.21
N LYS A 35 4.47 28.77 -0.73
CA LYS A 35 4.68 29.08 -2.16
C LYS A 35 3.52 28.56 -3.05
N LEU A 36 2.30 28.59 -2.51
CA LEU A 36 1.07 28.27 -3.22
C LEU A 36 0.39 29.56 -3.72
N PRO A 37 -0.44 29.48 -4.79
CA PRO A 37 -1.22 30.63 -5.21
C PRO A 37 -2.24 31.04 -4.14
N ASP A 38 -2.39 32.34 -3.91
CA ASP A 38 -3.31 32.92 -2.92
C ASP A 38 -4.60 33.48 -3.54
N SER A 39 -4.74 33.35 -4.86
CA SER A 39 -5.87 33.82 -5.68
C SER A 39 -6.48 32.75 -6.59
N ARG A 40 -5.86 31.56 -6.66
CA ARG A 40 -6.36 30.43 -7.45
C ARG A 40 -6.72 29.26 -6.53
N PRO A 41 -7.72 28.43 -6.89
CA PRO A 41 -8.04 27.25 -6.12
C PRO A 41 -6.86 26.28 -6.06
N VAL A 42 -6.74 25.56 -4.95
CA VAL A 42 -5.75 24.50 -4.72
C VAL A 42 -6.51 23.21 -4.42
N ILE A 43 -6.25 22.16 -5.20
CA ILE A 43 -6.79 20.83 -4.95
C ILE A 43 -5.65 19.96 -4.46
N ALA A 44 -5.77 19.49 -3.23
CA ALA A 44 -4.71 18.78 -2.55
C ALA A 44 -5.04 17.31 -2.34
N THR A 45 -4.02 16.48 -2.32
CA THR A 45 -4.05 15.14 -1.72
C THR A 45 -2.72 14.90 -1.02
N GLY A 46 -2.56 13.77 -0.34
CA GLY A 46 -1.31 13.45 0.34
C GLY A 46 -1.13 11.98 0.59
N HIS A 47 0.12 11.57 0.75
CA HIS A 47 0.48 10.23 1.20
C HIS A 47 1.90 10.22 1.79
N ALA A 48 2.19 9.22 2.61
CA ALA A 48 3.55 8.88 2.99
C ALA A 48 4.35 8.43 1.76
N PRO A 49 5.63 8.83 1.64
CA PRO A 49 6.54 8.35 0.59
C PRO A 49 7.07 6.95 0.92
N MET A 50 6.14 6.00 1.03
CA MET A 50 6.39 4.59 1.37
C MET A 50 5.83 3.70 0.25
N ARG A 51 4.96 2.73 0.55
CA ARG A 51 4.34 1.88 -0.46
C ARG A 51 3.12 2.55 -1.09
N TRP A 52 3.08 2.59 -2.42
CA TRP A 52 1.98 3.18 -3.18
C TRP A 52 1.32 2.09 -3.99
N HIS A 53 0.12 1.68 -3.64
CA HIS A 53 -0.69 0.78 -4.46
C HIS A 53 -1.65 1.58 -5.36
N PRO A 54 -2.29 0.98 -6.37
CA PRO A 54 -3.16 1.71 -7.31
C PRO A 54 -4.27 2.52 -6.64
N GLY A 55 -4.83 2.04 -5.51
CA GLY A 55 -5.82 2.78 -4.72
C GLY A 55 -5.30 4.11 -4.16
N ILE A 56 -4.01 4.23 -3.86
CA ILE A 56 -3.37 5.50 -3.50
C ILE A 56 -3.22 6.38 -4.74
N VAL A 57 -2.77 5.78 -5.86
CA VAL A 57 -2.54 6.50 -7.13
C VAL A 57 -3.83 7.13 -7.67
N THR A 58 -4.97 6.47 -7.48
CA THR A 58 -6.32 6.97 -7.81
C THR A 58 -6.61 8.36 -7.24
N LYS A 59 -6.10 8.71 -6.05
CA LYS A 59 -6.25 10.06 -5.51
C LYS A 59 -5.50 11.11 -6.31
N PHE A 60 -4.30 10.76 -6.79
CA PHE A 60 -3.50 11.66 -7.63
C PHE A 60 -4.11 11.81 -9.03
N MET A 61 -4.68 10.73 -9.57
CA MET A 61 -5.46 10.77 -10.81
C MET A 61 -6.68 11.70 -10.66
N ALA A 62 -7.47 11.53 -9.60
CA ALA A 62 -8.62 12.37 -9.32
C ALA A 62 -8.23 13.85 -9.08
N MET A 63 -7.13 14.11 -8.37
CA MET A 63 -6.56 15.45 -8.20
C MET A 63 -6.20 16.06 -9.57
N ARG A 64 -5.54 15.31 -10.46
CA ARG A 64 -5.17 15.79 -11.80
C ARG A 64 -6.41 16.22 -12.57
N VAL A 65 -7.40 15.33 -12.68
CA VAL A 65 -8.64 15.57 -13.44
C VAL A 65 -9.38 16.79 -12.87
N LEU A 66 -9.63 16.83 -11.56
CA LEU A 66 -10.32 17.95 -10.94
C LEU A 66 -9.56 19.27 -11.07
N SER A 67 -8.23 19.24 -10.98
CA SER A 67 -7.43 20.46 -11.12
C SER A 67 -7.49 21.03 -12.53
N GLN A 68 -7.56 20.17 -13.54
CA GLN A 68 -7.75 20.58 -14.93
C GLN A 68 -9.13 21.21 -15.13
N GLU A 69 -10.19 20.52 -14.71
CA GLU A 69 -11.58 21.00 -14.84
C GLU A 69 -11.85 22.31 -14.09
N ARG A 70 -11.24 22.48 -12.91
CA ARG A 70 -11.45 23.67 -12.06
C ARG A 70 -10.36 24.73 -12.22
N GLN A 71 -9.41 24.55 -13.13
CA GLN A 71 -8.24 25.41 -13.32
C GLN A 71 -7.45 25.66 -12.00
N ALA A 72 -7.44 24.65 -11.13
CA ALA A 72 -6.82 24.70 -9.82
C ALA A 72 -5.35 24.27 -9.87
N THR A 73 -4.59 24.61 -8.83
CA THR A 73 -3.23 24.11 -8.63
C THR A 73 -3.27 22.74 -7.95
N PRO A 74 -2.76 21.67 -8.59
CA PRO A 74 -2.64 20.36 -7.96
C PRO A 74 -1.50 20.35 -6.95
N LEU A 75 -1.80 19.88 -5.73
CA LEU A 75 -0.85 19.83 -4.62
C LEU A 75 -0.78 18.42 -4.02
N VAL A 76 0.42 17.87 -3.91
CA VAL A 76 0.71 16.67 -3.15
C VAL A 76 1.40 17.04 -1.85
N LEU A 77 0.75 16.73 -0.74
CA LEU A 77 1.33 16.79 0.59
C LEU A 77 2.16 15.53 0.85
N ASN A 78 3.48 15.70 0.90
CA ASN A 78 4.42 14.67 1.31
C ASN A 78 4.37 14.52 2.83
N ILE A 79 3.86 13.38 3.32
CA ILE A 79 3.84 13.06 4.75
C ILE A 79 5.23 12.58 5.18
N ASP A 80 6.19 13.51 5.16
CA ASP A 80 7.59 13.30 5.50
C ASP A 80 7.83 13.10 7.01
N THR A 81 6.81 13.34 7.83
CA THR A 81 6.87 13.21 9.28
C THR A 81 6.64 11.78 9.78
N VAL A 82 6.25 10.85 8.89
CA VAL A 82 6.00 9.44 9.22
C VAL A 82 7.33 8.70 9.41
N ALA A 83 7.33 7.70 10.28
CA ALA A 83 8.45 6.78 10.45
C ALA A 83 8.07 5.44 9.82
N GLY A 84 9.04 4.68 9.32
CA GLY A 84 8.80 3.38 8.71
C GLY A 84 9.95 2.94 7.83
N ASP A 85 9.78 1.76 7.22
CA ASP A 85 10.83 1.11 6.43
C ASP A 85 10.43 0.97 4.95
N PRO A 86 10.52 2.04 4.14
CA PRO A 86 10.21 1.98 2.72
C PRO A 86 11.24 1.22 1.90
N GLY A 87 12.36 0.82 2.50
CA GLY A 87 13.41 0.04 1.84
C GLY A 87 13.10 -1.45 1.74
N LEU A 88 12.13 -1.96 2.51
CA LEU A 88 11.60 -3.32 2.36
C LEU A 88 10.50 -3.33 1.30
N ILE A 89 10.82 -3.92 0.14
CA ILE A 89 9.90 -4.07 -0.97
C ILE A 89 9.47 -5.53 -1.06
N GLU A 90 8.16 -5.76 -1.12
CA GLU A 90 7.62 -7.08 -1.37
C GLU A 90 7.41 -7.26 -2.87
N VAL A 91 8.06 -8.25 -3.45
CA VAL A 91 8.06 -8.51 -4.89
C VAL A 91 7.21 -9.75 -5.18
N PRO A 92 6.16 -9.62 -6.00
CA PRO A 92 5.38 -10.75 -6.48
C PRO A 92 6.14 -11.50 -7.59
N PHE A 93 6.02 -12.82 -7.61
CA PHE A 93 6.64 -13.67 -8.63
C PHE A 93 5.83 -14.95 -8.86
N LEU A 94 6.17 -15.72 -9.89
CA LEU A 94 5.60 -17.06 -10.11
C LEU A 94 6.67 -18.10 -9.78
N ASP A 95 6.35 -19.07 -8.94
CA ASP A 95 7.27 -20.18 -8.68
C ASP A 95 7.40 -21.12 -9.89
N ALA A 96 8.30 -22.11 -9.79
CA ALA A 96 8.54 -23.10 -10.84
C ALA A 96 7.29 -23.90 -11.29
N ASP A 97 6.24 -23.98 -10.46
CA ASP A 97 4.98 -24.63 -10.79
C ASP A 97 3.93 -23.64 -11.34
N GLY A 98 4.29 -22.36 -11.48
CA GLY A 98 3.41 -21.28 -11.94
C GLY A 98 2.46 -20.74 -10.86
N LEU A 99 2.71 -21.04 -9.58
CA LEU A 99 1.90 -20.51 -8.49
C LEU A 99 2.38 -19.09 -8.10
N PRO A 100 1.45 -18.14 -7.92
CA PRO A 100 1.79 -16.82 -7.38
C PRO A 100 2.43 -16.87 -6.00
N CYS A 101 3.60 -16.28 -5.88
CA CYS A 101 4.35 -16.18 -4.63
C CYS A 101 4.78 -14.72 -4.40
N SER A 102 5.32 -14.45 -3.22
CA SER A 102 5.98 -13.19 -2.93
C SER A 102 7.18 -13.37 -2.03
N SER A 103 8.15 -12.49 -2.18
CA SER A 103 9.35 -12.43 -1.34
C SER A 103 9.67 -10.98 -1.03
N THR A 104 10.24 -10.73 0.15
CA THR A 104 10.61 -9.39 0.59
C THR A 104 12.09 -9.17 0.36
N PHE A 105 12.43 -8.04 -0.25
CA PHE A 105 13.79 -7.64 -0.56
C PHE A 105 14.12 -6.28 0.06
N ARG A 106 15.38 -6.14 0.48
CA ARG A 106 15.96 -4.87 0.94
C ARG A 106 16.49 -4.12 -0.28
N LEU A 107 15.76 -3.11 -0.74
CA LEU A 107 16.19 -2.26 -1.85
C LEU A 107 17.21 -1.21 -1.39
N PHE A 108 17.07 -0.71 -0.17
CA PHE A 108 18.00 0.23 0.45
C PHE A 108 17.82 0.24 1.97
N GLU A 109 18.83 0.70 2.70
CA GLU A 109 18.77 0.86 4.15
C GLU A 109 17.95 2.09 4.56
N SER A 110 17.17 1.94 5.63
CA SER A 110 16.44 3.03 6.27
C SER A 110 16.34 2.78 7.78
N SER A 111 16.10 3.84 8.56
CA SER A 111 15.92 3.74 10.01
C SER A 111 14.42 3.77 10.33
N PRO A 112 13.78 2.63 10.69
CA PRO A 112 12.32 2.57 10.81
C PRO A 112 11.74 3.45 11.91
N GLU A 113 12.55 3.78 12.92
CA GLU A 113 12.17 4.63 14.05
C GLU A 113 12.20 6.13 13.73
N LEU A 114 12.95 6.53 12.69
CA LEU A 114 13.14 7.92 12.33
C LEU A 114 12.10 8.39 11.32
N GLY A 115 11.63 9.64 11.48
CA GLY A 115 10.81 10.30 10.46
C GLY A 115 11.53 10.33 9.11
N LEU A 116 10.88 9.93 8.02
CA LEU A 116 11.49 9.82 6.69
C LEU A 116 12.06 11.16 6.19
N GLY A 117 11.49 12.29 6.60
CA GLY A 117 11.98 13.63 6.27
C GLY A 117 13.27 14.02 7.00
N MET A 118 13.61 13.29 8.07
CA MET A 118 14.83 13.49 8.88
C MET A 118 15.98 12.57 8.44
N GLN A 119 15.70 11.61 7.56
CA GLN A 119 16.70 10.70 7.02
C GLN A 119 17.32 11.29 5.75
N PRO A 120 18.64 11.10 5.51
CA PRO A 120 19.26 11.52 4.25
C PRO A 120 18.70 10.70 3.08
N ALA A 121 18.84 11.20 1.86
CA ALA A 121 18.62 10.40 0.65
C ALA A 121 19.46 9.11 0.67
N THR A 122 19.00 8.13 -0.12
CA THR A 122 19.56 6.79 -0.19
C THR A 122 19.98 6.42 -1.61
N GLU A 123 20.75 5.35 -1.71
CA GLU A 123 21.15 4.73 -2.97
C GLU A 123 20.65 3.28 -2.99
N PRO A 124 19.82 2.90 -3.96
CA PRO A 124 19.35 1.52 -4.09
C PRO A 124 20.50 0.54 -4.36
N VAL A 125 20.42 -0.64 -3.75
CA VAL A 125 21.37 -1.74 -3.99
C VAL A 125 21.38 -2.17 -5.45
N ASP A 126 22.49 -2.77 -5.89
CA ASP A 126 22.54 -3.43 -7.18
C ASP A 126 21.65 -4.68 -7.15
N LEU A 127 20.79 -4.83 -8.17
CA LEU A 127 19.82 -5.91 -8.31
C LEU A 127 20.28 -7.00 -9.27
N GLN A 128 21.48 -6.91 -9.85
CA GLN A 128 22.02 -7.93 -10.77
C GLN A 128 21.99 -9.34 -10.18
N TRP A 129 22.19 -9.50 -8.88
CA TRP A 129 22.12 -10.80 -8.23
C TRP A 129 20.71 -11.43 -8.29
N LEU A 130 19.64 -10.63 -8.34
CA LEU A 130 18.27 -11.12 -8.50
C LEU A 130 17.98 -11.61 -9.91
N SER A 131 18.67 -11.07 -10.93
CA SER A 131 18.52 -11.53 -12.32
C SER A 131 18.93 -13.00 -12.51
N SER A 132 19.71 -13.54 -11.58
CA SER A 132 20.10 -14.95 -11.56
C SER A 132 19.01 -15.89 -11.01
N LEU A 133 17.94 -15.34 -10.43
CA LEU A 133 16.78 -16.11 -9.95
C LEU A 133 15.75 -16.18 -11.08
N ALA A 134 15.63 -17.34 -11.73
CA ALA A 134 14.81 -17.56 -12.93
C ALA A 134 13.31 -17.20 -12.78
N ASP A 135 12.83 -17.07 -11.55
CA ASP A 135 11.42 -16.91 -11.23
C ASP A 135 10.98 -15.43 -11.09
N PHE A 136 11.91 -14.46 -11.12
CA PHE A 136 11.62 -13.05 -10.86
C PHE A 136 11.69 -12.17 -12.10
N ASP A 137 10.58 -11.51 -12.48
CA ASP A 137 10.65 -10.31 -13.32
C ASP A 137 11.05 -9.10 -12.46
N ILE A 138 12.33 -8.75 -12.51
CA ILE A 138 12.90 -7.65 -11.72
C ILE A 138 12.78 -6.29 -12.43
N THR A 139 12.33 -6.25 -13.68
CA THR A 139 12.26 -5.02 -14.49
C THR A 139 11.50 -3.89 -13.77
N PRO A 140 10.34 -4.14 -13.12
CA PRO A 140 9.65 -3.11 -12.34
C PRO A 140 10.50 -2.53 -11.21
N LEU A 141 11.26 -3.38 -10.52
CA LEU A 141 12.09 -3.00 -9.38
C LEU A 141 13.32 -2.21 -9.84
N GLU A 142 13.93 -2.61 -10.96
CA GLU A 142 15.04 -1.87 -11.58
C GLU A 142 14.61 -0.46 -12.00
N ARG A 143 13.42 -0.32 -12.61
CA ARG A 143 12.86 1.01 -12.95
C ARG A 143 12.63 1.87 -11.72
N TYR A 144 12.13 1.28 -10.63
CA TYR A 144 11.93 2.02 -9.38
C TYR A 144 13.26 2.45 -8.76
N ALA A 145 14.23 1.53 -8.68
CA ALA A 145 15.58 1.82 -8.23
C ALA A 145 16.20 2.99 -9.04
N GLU A 146 16.12 2.94 -10.36
CA GLU A 146 16.64 4.01 -11.22
C GLU A 146 15.90 5.34 -11.02
N SER A 147 14.59 5.29 -10.79
CA SER A 147 13.83 6.50 -10.47
C SER A 147 14.23 7.11 -9.11
N ILE A 148 14.71 6.31 -8.16
CA ILE A 148 15.24 6.80 -6.88
C ILE A 148 16.61 7.47 -7.09
N ARG A 149 17.50 6.85 -7.87
CA ARG A 149 18.84 7.41 -8.18
C ARG A 149 18.73 8.79 -8.84
N THR A 150 17.82 8.91 -9.79
CA THR A 150 17.62 10.14 -10.57
C THR A 150 16.77 11.21 -9.84
N ALA A 151 16.14 10.87 -8.71
CA ALA A 151 15.32 11.81 -7.93
C ALA A 151 16.14 12.86 -7.15
N GLY A 152 17.47 12.72 -7.06
CA GLY A 152 18.36 13.69 -6.43
C GLY A 152 18.75 13.30 -5.00
N SER A 153 20.05 13.24 -4.76
CA SER A 153 20.67 12.80 -3.51
C SER A 153 20.88 13.91 -2.48
N ASP A 154 20.60 15.16 -2.85
CA ASP A 154 20.65 16.34 -1.98
C ASP A 154 19.37 16.53 -1.13
N LEU A 155 18.40 15.63 -1.30
CA LEU A 155 17.11 15.64 -0.63
C LEU A 155 17.10 14.80 0.66
N SER A 156 16.03 14.92 1.45
CA SER A 156 15.70 13.91 2.47
C SER A 156 15.16 12.63 1.82
N LEU A 157 15.23 11.49 2.51
CA LEU A 157 14.68 10.20 2.05
C LEU A 157 13.21 10.37 1.61
N ALA A 158 12.39 11.01 2.44
CA ALA A 158 11.00 11.29 2.12
C ALA A 158 10.83 12.07 0.80
N SER A 159 11.68 13.06 0.55
CA SER A 159 11.56 13.92 -0.63
C SER A 159 12.08 13.21 -1.89
N GLN A 160 13.15 12.43 -1.78
CA GLN A 160 13.67 11.59 -2.85
C GLN A 160 12.64 10.54 -3.28
N LEU A 161 12.09 9.78 -2.33
CA LEU A 161 11.10 8.74 -2.62
C LEU A 161 9.80 9.31 -3.20
N MET A 162 9.28 10.41 -2.63
CA MET A 162 8.11 11.11 -3.18
C MET A 162 8.34 11.53 -4.64
N ARG A 163 9.51 12.09 -4.95
CA ARG A 163 9.86 12.51 -6.30
C ARG A 163 10.01 11.31 -7.24
N ALA A 164 10.65 10.23 -6.80
CA ALA A 164 10.78 9.01 -7.59
C ALA A 164 9.40 8.42 -7.95
N GLN A 165 8.52 8.27 -6.96
CA GLN A 165 7.19 7.72 -7.18
C GLN A 165 6.32 8.62 -8.06
N LEU A 166 6.38 9.95 -7.90
CA LEU A 166 5.70 10.89 -8.79
C LEU A 166 6.28 10.89 -10.20
N ASN A 167 7.58 10.66 -10.37
CA ASN A 167 8.18 10.50 -11.70
C ASN A 167 7.63 9.26 -12.40
N MET A 168 7.54 8.12 -11.70
CA MET A 168 6.95 6.89 -12.22
C MET A 168 5.45 7.04 -12.49
N ALA A 169 4.71 7.72 -11.62
CA ALA A 169 3.28 7.96 -11.75
C ALA A 169 2.93 9.16 -12.65
N ARG A 170 3.92 9.85 -13.24
CA ARG A 170 3.76 11.15 -13.90
C ARG A 170 2.71 11.15 -15.01
N ARG A 171 2.59 10.02 -15.72
CA ARG A 171 1.59 9.83 -16.78
C ARG A 171 0.16 10.01 -16.27
N TRP A 172 -0.12 9.54 -15.05
CA TRP A 172 -1.47 9.53 -14.48
C TRP A 172 -1.72 10.62 -13.43
N ALA A 173 -0.69 10.97 -12.66
CA ALA A 173 -0.74 11.98 -11.60
C ALA A 173 -0.39 13.40 -12.10
N GLY A 174 0.17 13.53 -13.29
CA GLY A 174 0.65 14.81 -13.83
C GLY A 174 1.92 15.31 -13.12
N ARG A 175 2.03 16.64 -12.97
CA ARG A 175 3.18 17.32 -12.33
C ARG A 175 2.70 18.22 -11.19
N PRO A 176 2.27 17.64 -10.06
CA PRO A 176 1.78 18.45 -8.94
C PRO A 176 2.91 19.23 -8.27
N THR A 177 2.53 20.33 -7.60
CA THR A 177 3.40 20.93 -6.59
C THR A 177 3.51 19.97 -5.42
N VAL A 178 4.71 19.79 -4.86
CA VAL A 178 4.94 18.91 -3.70
C VAL A 178 5.29 19.75 -2.48
N LEU A 179 4.63 19.49 -1.36
CA LEU A 179 4.85 20.18 -0.11
C LEU A 179 5.14 19.19 1.03
N PRO A 180 6.25 19.31 1.77
CA PRO A 180 6.49 18.54 2.98
C PRO A 180 5.56 18.95 4.13
N ALA A 181 4.94 17.99 4.80
CA ALA A 181 4.08 18.21 5.96
C ALA A 181 4.83 18.84 7.15
N SER A 182 6.14 18.61 7.26
CA SER A 182 7.03 19.25 8.25
C SER A 182 7.08 20.78 8.17
N ARG A 183 6.61 21.38 7.06
CA ARG A 183 6.54 22.85 6.92
C ARG A 183 5.26 23.46 7.46
N LEU A 184 4.21 22.67 7.71
CA LEU A 184 2.87 23.19 7.99
C LEU A 184 2.80 24.05 9.26
N LEU A 185 3.47 23.64 10.33
CA LEU A 185 3.48 24.40 11.60
C LEU A 185 4.23 25.74 11.50
N LYS A 186 5.09 25.91 10.49
CA LYS A 186 5.84 27.16 10.24
C LYS A 186 5.01 28.20 9.50
N THR A 187 3.83 27.84 9.02
CA THR A 187 2.92 28.76 8.31
C THR A 187 2.19 29.69 9.27
N ALA A 188 1.48 30.70 8.75
CA ALA A 188 0.64 31.57 9.57
C ALA A 188 -0.48 30.79 10.29
N CYS A 189 -1.20 29.92 9.59
CA CYS A 189 -2.21 29.03 10.18
C CYS A 189 -1.60 28.07 11.21
N GLY A 190 -0.42 27.51 10.92
CA GLY A 190 0.30 26.62 11.85
C GLY A 190 0.66 27.33 13.16
N ARG A 191 1.30 28.50 13.07
CA ARG A 191 1.63 29.33 14.24
C ARG A 191 0.38 29.78 15.00
N TRP A 192 -0.69 30.12 14.29
CA TRP A 192 -1.97 30.46 14.91
C TRP A 192 -2.57 29.30 15.69
N LEU A 193 -2.52 28.07 15.17
CA LEU A 193 -2.97 26.88 15.90
C LEU A 193 -2.11 26.61 17.14
N LEU A 194 -0.78 26.74 17.05
CA LEU A 194 0.12 26.58 18.20
C LEU A 194 -0.21 27.57 19.32
N ASP A 195 -0.42 28.84 18.97
CA ASP A 195 -0.83 29.88 19.91
C ASP A 195 -2.19 29.57 20.57
N ARG A 196 -3.15 29.03 19.79
CA ARG A 196 -4.44 28.55 20.34
C ARG A 196 -4.25 27.37 21.29
N MET A 197 -3.42 26.40 20.95
CA MET A 197 -3.11 25.26 21.84
C MET A 197 -2.43 25.73 23.13
N GLN A 198 -1.54 26.73 23.06
CA GLN A 198 -0.87 27.28 24.23
C GLN A 198 -1.85 27.94 25.20
N ARG A 199 -2.83 28.68 24.68
CA ARG A 199 -3.85 29.39 25.47
C ARG A 199 -4.97 28.49 25.98
N ASP A 200 -5.34 27.45 25.22
CA ASP A 200 -6.55 26.64 25.45
C ASP A 200 -6.28 25.12 25.32
N SER A 201 -5.15 24.67 25.87
CA SER A 201 -4.68 23.28 25.78
C SER A 201 -5.67 22.25 26.35
N MET A 202 -6.30 22.55 27.48
CA MET A 202 -7.24 21.61 28.12
C MET A 202 -8.45 21.34 27.23
N ARG A 203 -9.09 22.39 26.71
CA ARG A 203 -10.25 22.24 25.82
C ARG A 203 -9.83 21.63 24.48
N CYS A 204 -8.65 21.98 23.97
CA CYS A 204 -8.07 21.35 22.77
C CYS A 204 -8.00 19.83 22.91
N ALA A 205 -7.41 19.34 24.01
CA ALA A 205 -7.26 17.90 24.26
C ALA A 205 -8.60 17.21 24.57
N GLN A 206 -9.49 17.87 25.32
CA GLN A 206 -10.84 17.37 25.60
C GLN A 206 -11.65 17.16 24.33
N ALA A 207 -11.77 18.19 23.49
CA ALA A 207 -12.49 18.12 22.22
C ALA A 207 -11.85 17.10 21.26
N TYR A 208 -10.51 17.00 21.25
CA TYR A 208 -9.81 15.98 20.47
C TYR A 208 -10.21 14.57 20.92
N ASN A 209 -10.15 14.29 22.22
CA ASN A 209 -10.48 12.98 22.77
C ASN A 209 -11.97 12.63 22.60
N ALA A 210 -12.86 13.63 22.75
CA ALA A 210 -14.28 13.47 22.47
C ALA A 210 -14.51 13.05 21.01
N ALA A 211 -13.91 13.76 20.06
CA ALA A 211 -14.00 13.42 18.64
C ALA A 211 -13.42 12.03 18.35
N VAL A 212 -12.22 11.71 18.85
CA VAL A 212 -11.56 10.43 18.62
C VAL A 212 -12.32 9.24 19.21
N SER A 213 -13.05 9.44 20.30
CA SER A 213 -13.86 8.37 20.92
C SER A 213 -15.02 7.87 20.05
N VAL A 214 -15.43 8.65 19.03
CA VAL A 214 -16.55 8.30 18.14
C VAL A 214 -16.22 7.13 17.21
N ASP A 215 -14.97 7.01 16.76
CA ASP A 215 -14.52 5.91 15.90
C ASP A 215 -13.15 5.37 16.37
N PRO A 216 -13.14 4.43 17.33
CA PRO A 216 -11.90 3.80 17.82
C PRO A 216 -11.09 3.10 16.72
N ASP A 217 -11.74 2.69 15.64
CA ASP A 217 -11.15 1.96 14.52
C ASP A 217 -10.56 2.90 13.46
N ALA A 218 -10.59 4.23 13.67
CA ALA A 218 -9.98 5.21 12.78
C ALA A 218 -8.44 5.27 12.86
N GLY A 219 -7.82 4.52 13.78
CA GLY A 219 -6.36 4.46 13.93
C GLY A 219 -5.75 5.71 14.58
N ILE A 220 -6.56 6.50 15.29
CA ILE A 220 -6.11 7.69 16.01
C ILE A 220 -6.18 7.41 17.52
N ARG A 221 -5.05 7.58 18.22
CA ARG A 221 -5.00 7.41 19.68
C ARG A 221 -5.52 8.66 20.39
N PRO A 222 -6.28 8.52 21.48
CA PRO A 222 -6.50 9.60 22.44
C PRO A 222 -5.20 10.19 23.00
N LEU A 223 -5.26 11.45 23.40
CA LEU A 223 -4.22 12.18 24.09
C LEU A 223 -4.27 11.89 25.59
N ASP A 224 -3.11 11.75 26.21
CA ASP A 224 -2.97 11.72 27.67
C ASP A 224 -3.10 13.14 28.23
N MET A 225 -4.28 13.46 28.75
CA MET A 225 -4.61 14.77 29.29
C MET A 225 -3.86 15.08 30.59
N ASP A 226 -3.56 14.07 31.40
CA ASP A 226 -2.85 14.25 32.67
C ASP A 226 -1.38 14.61 32.41
N ALA A 227 -0.79 14.03 31.37
CA ALA A 227 0.53 14.40 30.88
C ALA A 227 0.57 15.71 30.08
N GLY A 228 -0.59 16.33 29.82
CA GLY A 228 -0.70 17.55 29.01
C GLY A 228 -0.34 17.34 27.53
N GLU A 229 -0.59 16.14 26.99
CA GLU A 229 -0.33 15.81 25.59
C GLU A 229 -1.14 16.69 24.63
N LEU A 230 -0.49 17.06 23.53
CA LEU A 230 -1.10 17.77 22.42
C LEU A 230 -1.04 16.91 21.14
N PRO A 231 -1.86 17.21 20.12
CA PRO A 231 -1.88 16.46 18.86
C PRO A 231 -0.69 16.82 17.96
N LEU A 232 0.50 16.88 18.54
CA LEU A 232 1.75 17.25 17.91
C LEU A 232 2.82 16.23 18.26
N TRP A 233 3.79 16.09 17.37
CA TRP A 233 5.04 15.40 17.64
C TRP A 233 6.09 16.42 18.05
N GLU A 234 6.97 16.02 18.95
CA GLU A 234 8.21 16.71 19.25
C GLU A 234 9.38 15.83 18.81
N ILE A 235 10.37 16.44 18.17
CA ILE A 235 11.58 15.77 17.71
C ILE A 235 12.76 16.19 18.59
N ARG A 236 13.33 15.23 19.33
CA ARG A 236 14.51 15.44 20.18
C ARG A 236 15.62 14.47 19.78
N SER A 237 16.76 14.99 19.33
CA SER A 237 17.96 14.17 19.04
C SER A 237 17.68 12.93 18.17
N ALA A 238 16.82 13.10 17.16
CA ALA A 238 16.31 12.06 16.24
C ALA A 238 15.16 11.19 16.77
N ASP A 239 14.83 11.21 18.06
CA ASP A 239 13.64 10.53 18.60
C ASP A 239 12.38 11.37 18.41
N ARG A 240 11.27 10.69 18.12
CA ARG A 240 9.93 11.30 18.01
C ARG A 240 9.06 10.88 19.19
N ARG A 241 8.55 11.84 19.95
CA ARG A 241 7.55 11.61 21.01
C ARG A 241 6.34 12.53 20.88
N THR A 242 5.25 12.21 21.57
CA THR A 242 4.11 13.13 21.67
C THR A 242 4.54 14.40 22.39
N ALA A 243 4.30 15.56 21.77
CA ALA A 243 4.57 16.84 22.40
C ALA A 243 3.53 17.13 23.50
N ARG A 244 3.98 17.85 24.51
CA ARG A 244 3.14 18.34 25.61
C ARG A 244 3.07 19.85 25.56
N ARG A 245 2.18 20.44 26.36
CA ARG A 245 2.02 21.90 26.44
C ARG A 245 3.33 22.64 26.68
N GLN A 246 4.18 22.13 27.59
CA GLN A 246 5.47 22.75 27.92
C GLN A 246 6.49 22.69 26.78
N ASP A 247 6.29 21.82 25.79
CA ASP A 247 7.21 21.65 24.67
C ASP A 247 6.87 22.63 23.51
N LEU A 248 5.80 23.44 23.64
CA LEU A 248 5.33 24.34 22.57
C LEU A 248 6.30 25.48 22.23
N ASP A 249 7.19 25.85 23.16
CA ASP A 249 8.22 26.86 22.92
C ASP A 249 9.45 26.29 22.17
N GLU A 250 9.49 24.97 21.92
CA GLU A 250 10.57 24.32 21.17
C GLU A 250 10.41 24.45 19.65
N SER A 251 11.53 24.56 18.95
CA SER A 251 11.57 24.76 17.49
C SER A 251 11.32 23.48 16.66
N ASN A 252 11.18 22.32 17.30
CA ASN A 252 11.19 21.00 16.65
C ASN A 252 9.85 20.26 16.75
N LEU A 253 8.76 20.97 16.50
CA LEU A 253 7.42 20.39 16.48
C LEU A 253 7.02 19.97 15.06
N LEU A 254 6.29 18.86 14.96
CA LEU A 254 5.66 18.38 13.73
C LEU A 254 4.17 18.09 13.97
N PRO A 255 3.30 18.30 12.98
CA PRO A 255 1.88 18.02 13.15
C PRO A 255 1.60 16.51 13.15
N LYS A 256 0.70 16.03 14.02
CA LYS A 256 0.07 14.70 13.87
C LYS A 256 -1.01 14.76 12.78
N ALA A 257 -1.50 13.59 12.35
CA ALA A 257 -2.45 13.43 11.25
C ALA A 257 -3.62 14.44 11.28
N LEU A 258 -4.30 14.60 12.43
CA LEU A 258 -5.44 15.52 12.53
C LEU A 258 -5.02 17.01 12.40
N VAL A 259 -3.85 17.40 12.94
CA VAL A 259 -3.33 18.77 12.77
C VAL A 259 -2.88 19.01 11.33
N THR A 260 -2.26 18.01 10.70
CA THR A 260 -1.83 18.05 9.30
C THR A 260 -3.01 18.35 8.39
N THR A 261 -4.09 17.57 8.52
CA THR A 261 -5.29 17.79 7.71
C THR A 261 -6.02 19.08 8.10
N ALA A 262 -6.10 19.42 9.39
CA ALA A 262 -6.68 20.70 9.82
C ALA A 262 -6.00 21.91 9.16
N ILE A 263 -4.66 22.00 9.15
CA ILE A 263 -3.97 23.13 8.51
C ILE A 263 -4.25 23.18 7.01
N MET A 264 -4.22 22.02 6.34
CA MET A 264 -4.50 21.96 4.90
C MET A 264 -5.93 22.38 4.58
N ARG A 265 -6.92 21.94 5.35
CA ARG A 265 -8.33 22.23 5.10
C ARG A 265 -8.78 23.58 5.66
N LEU A 266 -8.06 24.15 6.63
CA LEU A 266 -8.30 25.51 7.10
C LEU A 266 -7.70 26.57 6.18
N ALA A 267 -6.54 26.32 5.56
CA ALA A 267 -5.84 27.37 4.81
C ALA A 267 -5.01 26.90 3.60
N GLY A 268 -4.60 25.63 3.55
CA GLY A 268 -3.69 25.12 2.52
C GLY A 268 -4.33 24.73 1.18
N CYS A 269 -5.62 24.39 1.17
CA CYS A 269 -6.34 23.93 -0.01
C CYS A 269 -7.81 24.35 0.00
N ASP A 270 -8.48 24.17 -1.14
CA ASP A 270 -9.92 24.40 -1.32
C ASP A 270 -10.71 23.09 -1.44
N LEU A 271 -10.01 21.98 -1.69
CA LEU A 271 -10.52 20.61 -1.62
C LEU A 271 -9.36 19.68 -1.28
N PHE A 272 -9.57 18.78 -0.30
CA PHE A 272 -8.62 17.71 0.00
C PHE A 272 -9.16 16.35 -0.46
N ILE A 273 -8.35 15.53 -1.12
CA ILE A 273 -8.75 14.22 -1.61
C ILE A 273 -8.09 13.14 -0.73
N HIS A 274 -8.92 12.40 0.01
CA HIS A 274 -8.50 11.24 0.79
C HIS A 274 -8.73 9.92 0.05
N GLY A 275 -8.10 8.87 0.55
CA GLY A 275 -8.55 7.49 0.34
C GLY A 275 -9.44 7.07 1.51
N THR A 276 -9.95 5.84 1.51
CA THR A 276 -10.91 5.38 2.54
C THR A 276 -10.39 5.54 3.97
N GLY A 277 -9.14 5.17 4.23
CA GLY A 277 -8.54 5.33 5.57
C GLY A 277 -8.38 6.80 5.98
N GLY A 278 -8.09 7.68 5.02
CA GLY A 278 -7.97 9.11 5.26
C GLY A 278 -9.28 9.76 5.68
N ALA A 279 -10.35 9.43 4.97
CA ALA A 279 -11.68 9.97 5.21
C ALA A 279 -12.20 9.72 6.63
N ARG A 280 -11.87 8.56 7.22
CA ARG A 280 -12.31 8.19 8.56
C ARG A 280 -11.76 9.13 9.62
N TYR A 281 -10.44 9.32 9.66
CA TYR A 281 -9.84 10.24 10.65
C TYR A 281 -10.17 11.71 10.33
N ASP A 282 -10.43 12.05 9.07
CA ASP A 282 -10.73 13.43 8.70
C ASP A 282 -12.08 13.91 9.23
N ALA A 283 -13.09 13.03 9.25
CA ALA A 283 -14.36 13.31 9.93
C ALA A 283 -14.18 13.59 11.43
N LEU A 284 -13.23 12.91 12.09
CA LEU A 284 -12.89 13.18 13.49
C LEU A 284 -12.21 14.55 13.63
N MET A 285 -11.34 14.92 12.68
CA MET A 285 -10.74 16.26 12.66
C MET A 285 -11.80 17.35 12.48
N GLU A 286 -12.77 17.19 11.58
CA GLU A 286 -13.85 18.16 11.41
C GLU A 286 -14.61 18.39 12.72
N SER A 287 -15.00 17.31 13.39
CA SER A 287 -15.70 17.37 14.68
C SER A 287 -14.84 18.07 15.73
N TRP A 288 -13.56 17.71 15.81
CA TRP A 288 -12.63 18.30 16.75
C TRP A 288 -12.44 19.81 16.52
N ILE A 289 -12.23 20.24 15.28
CA ILE A 289 -12.04 21.66 14.94
C ILE A 289 -13.32 22.46 15.20
N ARG A 290 -14.50 21.90 14.88
CA ARG A 290 -15.78 22.54 15.18
C ARG A 290 -16.00 22.70 16.68
N GLU A 291 -15.78 21.67 17.48
CA GLU A 291 -16.00 21.70 18.93
C GLU A 291 -14.99 22.60 19.66
N TRP A 292 -13.72 22.54 19.25
CA TRP A 292 -12.66 23.32 19.90
C TRP A 292 -12.66 24.78 19.47
N LEU A 293 -12.68 25.05 18.16
CA LEU A 293 -12.46 26.39 17.60
C LEU A 293 -13.75 27.06 17.11
N GLY A 294 -14.85 26.32 16.95
CA GLY A 294 -16.08 26.86 16.35
C GLY A 294 -15.92 27.21 14.87
N LEU A 295 -15.00 26.54 14.17
CA LEU A 295 -14.70 26.81 12.76
C LEU A 295 -15.13 25.64 11.88
N GLU A 296 -15.53 25.97 10.66
CA GLU A 296 -15.67 25.00 9.57
C GLU A 296 -14.37 24.96 8.73
N VAL A 297 -14.16 23.84 8.06
CA VAL A 297 -12.98 23.57 7.21
C VAL A 297 -13.42 23.34 5.76
N MET A 298 -12.52 23.59 4.80
CA MET A 298 -12.77 23.32 3.37
C MET A 298 -13.09 21.85 3.16
N PRO A 299 -13.99 21.46 2.25
CA PRO A 299 -14.48 20.09 2.13
C PRO A 299 -13.40 19.08 1.72
N PHE A 300 -13.72 17.79 1.88
CA PHE A 300 -12.90 16.70 1.35
C PHE A 300 -13.70 15.75 0.47
N MET A 301 -13.01 15.10 -0.47
CA MET A 301 -13.53 14.06 -1.36
C MET A 301 -12.83 12.74 -1.07
N VAL A 302 -13.47 11.60 -1.36
CA VAL A 302 -12.80 10.29 -1.31
C VAL A 302 -12.62 9.73 -2.72
N ALA A 303 -11.40 9.34 -3.05
CA ALA A 303 -11.08 8.61 -4.28
C ALA A 303 -10.26 7.37 -3.91
N THR A 304 -10.73 6.19 -4.30
CA THR A 304 -10.03 4.93 -4.07
C THR A 304 -10.35 3.94 -5.19
N SER A 305 -9.49 2.94 -5.34
CA SER A 305 -9.74 1.82 -6.23
C SER A 305 -9.23 0.50 -5.67
N ASP A 306 -9.91 -0.57 -6.04
CA ASP A 306 -9.44 -1.94 -5.84
C ASP A 306 -9.00 -2.51 -7.19
N VAL A 307 -7.69 -2.67 -7.34
CA VAL A 307 -7.06 -3.27 -8.53
C VAL A 307 -6.16 -4.40 -8.07
N ARG A 308 -6.23 -5.54 -8.75
CA ARG A 308 -5.38 -6.71 -8.48
C ARG A 308 -4.32 -6.80 -9.56
N LEU A 309 -3.14 -7.28 -9.17
CA LEU A 309 -2.09 -7.59 -10.12
C LEU A 309 -2.59 -8.72 -11.06
N PRO A 310 -2.28 -8.69 -12.37
CA PRO A 310 -2.74 -9.71 -13.32
C PRO A 310 -1.96 -11.04 -13.18
N LEU A 311 -2.07 -11.64 -12.00
CA LEU A 311 -1.52 -12.95 -11.64
C LEU A 311 -2.51 -14.07 -12.03
N PRO A 312 -2.04 -15.33 -12.13
CA PRO A 312 -2.90 -16.50 -12.28
C PRO A 312 -4.15 -16.46 -11.38
N GLY A 313 -5.30 -16.75 -11.99
CA GLY A 313 -6.59 -16.71 -11.33
C GLY A 313 -6.79 -17.85 -10.34
N LEU A 314 -7.84 -17.75 -9.52
CA LEU A 314 -8.15 -18.78 -8.51
C LEU A 314 -8.39 -20.17 -9.10
N GLU A 315 -8.95 -20.24 -10.30
CA GLU A 315 -9.18 -21.50 -11.03
C GLU A 315 -7.88 -22.12 -11.54
N ASP A 316 -6.97 -21.31 -12.10
CA ASP A 316 -5.67 -21.78 -12.55
C ASP A 316 -4.83 -22.29 -11.37
N ILE A 317 -4.83 -21.55 -10.26
CA ILE A 317 -4.19 -21.97 -9.01
C ILE A 317 -4.76 -23.30 -8.51
N ALA A 318 -6.09 -23.47 -8.55
CA ALA A 318 -6.72 -24.72 -8.14
C ALA A 318 -6.33 -25.89 -9.06
N ARG A 319 -6.24 -25.66 -10.37
CA ARG A 319 -5.81 -26.65 -11.37
C ARG A 319 -4.37 -27.09 -11.14
N VAL A 320 -3.46 -26.14 -10.91
CA VAL A 320 -2.05 -26.43 -10.57
C VAL A 320 -1.98 -27.24 -9.28
N GLY A 321 -2.69 -26.82 -8.22
CA GLY A 321 -2.74 -27.55 -6.96
C GLY A 321 -3.23 -29.00 -7.11
N GLN A 322 -4.28 -29.22 -7.89
CA GLN A 322 -4.78 -30.57 -8.17
C GLN A 322 -3.77 -31.41 -8.99
N SER A 323 -3.08 -30.78 -9.93
CA SER A 323 -2.01 -31.41 -10.71
C SER A 323 -0.86 -31.86 -9.81
N LEU A 324 -0.40 -31.00 -8.90
CA LEU A 324 0.66 -31.31 -7.92
C LEU A 324 0.29 -32.49 -7.03
N VAL A 325 -0.91 -32.49 -6.43
CA VAL A 325 -1.40 -33.62 -5.62
C VAL A 325 -1.49 -34.91 -6.45
N SER A 326 -1.90 -34.80 -7.72
CA SER A 326 -2.04 -35.95 -8.61
C SER A 326 -0.68 -36.52 -9.03
N LYS A 327 0.31 -35.65 -9.33
CA LYS A 327 1.70 -36.01 -9.62
C LYS A 327 2.33 -36.72 -8.41
N ASP A 328 2.21 -36.15 -7.22
CA ASP A 328 2.72 -36.77 -5.98
C ASP A 328 2.08 -38.14 -5.70
N ARG A 329 0.75 -38.24 -5.86
CA ARG A 329 0.04 -39.51 -5.71
C ARG A 329 0.50 -40.54 -6.73
N ARG A 330 0.71 -40.14 -7.99
CA ARG A 330 1.20 -41.02 -9.05
C ARG A 330 2.60 -41.51 -8.73
N ALA A 331 3.54 -40.61 -8.41
CA ALA A 331 4.91 -40.96 -8.05
C ALA A 331 4.97 -41.94 -6.86
N TYR A 332 4.07 -41.83 -5.88
CA TYR A 332 4.00 -42.75 -4.74
C TYR A 332 3.47 -44.16 -5.10
N HIS A 333 2.45 -44.23 -5.95
CA HIS A 333 1.79 -45.48 -6.34
C HIS A 333 2.41 -46.12 -7.59
N ASP A 334 3.28 -45.41 -8.29
CA ASP A 334 3.83 -45.79 -9.60
C ASP A 334 5.12 -45.00 -9.91
N PRO A 335 6.22 -45.23 -9.17
CA PRO A 335 7.43 -44.41 -9.26
C PRO A 335 8.07 -44.38 -10.66
N GLU A 336 7.87 -45.42 -11.45
CA GLU A 336 8.42 -45.56 -12.81
C GLU A 336 7.50 -44.97 -13.90
N SER A 337 6.32 -44.44 -13.57
CA SER A 337 5.36 -43.86 -14.54
C SER A 337 5.59 -42.37 -14.85
N ASN A 338 6.70 -41.81 -14.38
CA ASN A 338 6.96 -40.36 -14.40
C ASN A 338 7.43 -39.80 -15.76
N ASP A 339 7.52 -40.63 -16.81
CA ASP A 339 7.75 -40.13 -18.16
C ASP A 339 6.44 -39.61 -18.76
N GLU A 340 6.35 -38.32 -19.09
CA GLU A 340 5.12 -37.68 -19.58
C GLU A 340 4.58 -38.34 -20.88
N ALA A 341 5.40 -39.14 -21.56
CA ALA A 341 5.06 -39.91 -22.74
C ALA A 341 4.45 -41.31 -22.47
N GLN A 342 4.47 -41.80 -21.22
CA GLN A 342 4.02 -43.16 -20.90
C GLN A 342 2.51 -43.22 -20.63
N VAL A 343 1.76 -43.89 -21.50
CA VAL A 343 0.35 -44.22 -21.27
C VAL A 343 0.27 -45.55 -20.53
N GLY A 344 0.08 -45.51 -19.21
CA GLY A 344 -0.15 -46.70 -18.36
C GLY A 344 0.83 -46.83 -17.19
N PRO A 345 0.74 -47.95 -16.43
CA PRO A 345 1.65 -48.22 -15.32
C PRO A 345 3.11 -48.34 -15.74
N GLY A 346 4.03 -48.03 -14.84
CA GLY A 346 5.46 -48.29 -15.02
C GLY A 346 5.73 -49.80 -15.25
N PRO A 347 6.84 -50.17 -15.90
CA PRO A 347 7.10 -51.55 -16.33
C PRO A 347 7.04 -52.58 -15.20
N ARG A 348 7.60 -52.30 -14.02
CA ARG A 348 7.54 -53.26 -12.89
C ARG A 348 6.14 -53.36 -12.30
N LYS A 349 5.41 -52.26 -12.24
CA LYS A 349 4.02 -52.27 -11.78
C LYS A 349 3.13 -52.99 -12.77
N GLN A 350 3.34 -52.81 -14.07
CA GLN A 350 2.61 -53.54 -15.12
C GLN A 350 2.85 -55.05 -14.98
N ALA A 351 4.10 -55.49 -14.87
CA ALA A 351 4.44 -56.89 -14.66
C ALA A 351 3.80 -57.48 -13.39
N ALA A 352 3.78 -56.68 -12.30
CA ALA A 352 3.12 -57.09 -11.07
C ALA A 352 1.58 -57.19 -11.21
N LEU A 353 0.95 -56.25 -11.93
CA LEU A 353 -0.48 -56.28 -12.23
C LEU A 353 -0.85 -57.51 -13.08
N ASP A 354 -0.03 -57.87 -14.06
CA ASP A 354 -0.22 -59.06 -14.89
C ASP A 354 -0.13 -60.35 -14.06
N SER A 355 0.87 -60.42 -13.17
CA SER A 355 1.02 -61.54 -12.21
C SER A 355 -0.21 -61.67 -11.30
N ILE A 356 -0.67 -60.56 -10.71
CA ILE A 356 -1.88 -60.52 -9.89
C ILE A 356 -3.10 -60.97 -10.69
N GLN A 357 -3.26 -60.52 -11.94
CA GLN A 357 -4.40 -60.85 -12.78
C GLN A 357 -4.45 -62.34 -13.14
N SER A 358 -3.29 -62.96 -13.37
CA SER A 358 -3.18 -64.39 -13.69
C SER A 358 -3.51 -65.32 -12.51
N ALA A 359 -3.39 -64.84 -11.27
CA ALA A 359 -3.66 -65.62 -10.07
C ALA A 359 -5.16 -65.72 -9.73
N PRO A 360 -5.67 -66.90 -9.30
CA PRO A 360 -7.08 -67.10 -8.96
C PRO A 360 -7.57 -66.10 -7.90
N ARG A 361 -8.80 -65.60 -8.04
CA ARG A 361 -9.41 -64.68 -7.07
C ARG A 361 -9.48 -65.34 -5.69
N GLY A 362 -9.07 -64.60 -4.65
CA GLY A 362 -9.08 -65.06 -3.26
C GLY A 362 -7.94 -66.00 -2.86
N SER A 363 -7.11 -66.47 -3.80
CA SER A 363 -5.96 -67.35 -3.54
C SER A 363 -4.84 -66.67 -2.75
N ASP A 364 -4.05 -67.47 -2.03
CA ASP A 364 -2.85 -67.01 -1.34
C ASP A 364 -1.80 -66.50 -2.32
N ALA A 365 -1.63 -67.15 -3.48
CA ALA A 365 -0.75 -66.70 -4.56
C ALA A 365 -1.07 -65.27 -5.03
N ARG A 366 -2.36 -64.89 -5.09
CA ARG A 366 -2.76 -63.51 -5.43
C ARG A 366 -2.40 -62.51 -4.33
N ARG A 367 -2.49 -62.91 -3.06
CA ARG A 367 -2.11 -62.07 -1.91
C ARG A 367 -0.59 -61.88 -1.86
N GLU A 368 0.19 -62.93 -2.11
CA GLU A 368 1.65 -62.88 -2.21
C GLU A 368 2.11 -61.97 -3.35
N ALA A 369 1.50 -62.09 -4.54
CA ALA A 369 1.80 -61.21 -5.68
C ALA A 369 1.49 -59.73 -5.36
N PHE A 370 0.40 -59.45 -4.65
CA PHE A 370 0.06 -58.10 -4.21
C PHE A 370 1.05 -57.55 -3.17
N ALA A 371 1.45 -58.36 -2.19
CA ALA A 371 2.45 -57.98 -1.19
C ALA A 371 3.82 -57.69 -1.85
N SER A 372 4.26 -58.55 -2.75
CA SER A 372 5.52 -58.40 -3.50
C SER A 372 5.53 -57.15 -4.38
N MET A 373 4.39 -56.79 -5.00
CA MET A 373 4.24 -55.52 -5.72
C MET A 373 4.52 -54.34 -4.79
N HIS A 374 3.92 -54.33 -3.60
CA HIS A 374 4.08 -53.24 -2.64
C HIS A 374 5.51 -53.12 -2.10
N GLU A 375 6.17 -54.24 -1.81
CA GLU A 375 7.59 -54.26 -1.43
C GLU A 375 8.49 -53.73 -2.55
N THR A 376 8.25 -54.16 -3.78
CA THR A 376 8.99 -53.69 -4.96
C THR A 376 8.80 -52.20 -5.19
N LEU A 377 7.55 -51.70 -5.12
CA LEU A 377 7.31 -50.27 -5.25
C LEU A 377 7.90 -49.48 -4.07
N ALA A 378 7.99 -50.07 -2.88
CA ALA A 378 8.60 -49.42 -1.72
C ALA A 378 10.11 -49.22 -1.89
N THR A 379 10.82 -50.15 -2.54
CA THR A 379 12.26 -49.99 -2.82
C THR A 379 12.56 -48.93 -3.89
N LEU A 380 11.57 -48.56 -4.69
CA LEU A 380 11.69 -47.56 -5.76
C LEU A 380 11.32 -46.13 -5.31
N ARG A 381 10.82 -45.96 -4.09
CA ARG A 381 10.44 -44.65 -3.55
C ARG A 381 11.67 -43.92 -3.04
N ASP A 382 12.33 -43.15 -3.91
CA ASP A 382 13.44 -42.27 -3.53
C ASP A 382 12.97 -40.84 -3.20
N VAL A 383 11.70 -40.52 -3.48
CA VAL A 383 11.14 -39.18 -3.37
C VAL A 383 10.53 -38.96 -1.99
N LYS A 384 11.04 -37.96 -1.24
CA LYS A 384 10.31 -37.38 -0.11
C LYS A 384 8.96 -36.87 -0.64
N ARG A 385 7.87 -37.54 -0.27
CA ARG A 385 6.51 -37.09 -0.56
C ARG A 385 6.34 -35.66 -0.07
N GLN A 386 5.88 -34.75 -0.91
CA GLN A 386 5.37 -33.48 -0.39
C GLN A 386 4.11 -33.81 0.40
N ALA A 387 4.08 -33.40 1.65
CA ALA A 387 2.90 -33.66 2.46
C ALA A 387 1.71 -32.97 1.78
N SER A 388 0.54 -33.62 1.71
CA SER A 388 -0.65 -33.00 1.10
C SER A 388 -1.01 -31.67 1.79
N SER A 389 -0.58 -31.49 3.05
CA SER A 389 -0.64 -30.22 3.77
C SER A 389 0.29 -29.14 3.21
N GLU A 390 1.47 -29.47 2.70
CA GLU A 390 2.41 -28.53 2.08
C GLU A 390 1.86 -27.98 0.76
N VAL A 391 1.36 -28.86 -0.11
CA VAL A 391 0.69 -28.43 -1.36
C VAL A 391 -0.53 -27.56 -1.05
N ALA A 392 -1.33 -27.94 -0.05
CA ALA A 392 -2.45 -27.11 0.40
C ALA A 392 -2.01 -25.76 0.98
N GLY A 393 -0.85 -25.70 1.64
CA GLY A 393 -0.21 -24.46 2.09
C GLY A 393 0.17 -23.55 0.92
N ARG A 394 0.92 -24.08 -0.05
CA ARG A 394 1.32 -23.37 -1.28
C ARG A 394 0.12 -22.80 -2.04
N VAL A 395 -0.93 -23.61 -2.23
CA VAL A 395 -2.17 -23.17 -2.90
C VAL A 395 -2.87 -22.06 -2.11
N ARG A 396 -2.89 -22.14 -0.78
CA ARG A 396 -3.47 -21.10 0.08
C ARG A 396 -2.70 -19.79 0.00
N ASP A 397 -1.37 -19.87 0.03
CA ASP A 397 -0.50 -18.71 -0.10
C ASP A 397 -0.65 -18.07 -1.48
N ALA A 398 -0.69 -18.87 -2.54
CA ALA A 398 -0.96 -18.40 -3.90
C ALA A 398 -2.29 -17.67 -4.04
N ARG A 399 -3.36 -18.21 -3.44
CA ARG A 399 -4.67 -17.56 -3.39
C ARG A 399 -4.61 -16.22 -2.64
N ARG A 400 -3.81 -16.13 -1.58
CA ARG A 400 -3.60 -14.86 -0.85
C ARG A 400 -2.87 -13.86 -1.74
N THR A 401 -1.77 -14.24 -2.36
CA THR A 401 -0.95 -13.39 -3.24
C THR A 401 -1.78 -12.81 -4.40
N THR A 402 -2.55 -13.63 -5.11
CA THR A 402 -3.38 -13.18 -6.24
C THR A 402 -4.54 -12.27 -5.82
N SER A 403 -5.05 -12.42 -4.58
CA SER A 403 -6.21 -11.66 -4.10
C SER A 403 -5.85 -10.29 -3.50
N ARG A 404 -4.55 -10.00 -3.37
CA ARG A 404 -4.06 -8.74 -2.82
C ARG A 404 -4.26 -7.56 -3.78
N ARG A 405 -4.38 -6.37 -3.18
CA ARG A 405 -4.66 -5.09 -3.84
C ARG A 405 -3.72 -3.96 -3.40
N ASP A 406 -2.73 -4.32 -2.59
CA ASP A 406 -1.78 -3.45 -1.92
C ASP A 406 -0.35 -3.60 -2.46
N TRP A 407 -0.18 -4.30 -3.59
CA TRP A 407 1.07 -4.32 -4.35
C TRP A 407 1.44 -2.92 -4.80
N ASP A 408 2.75 -2.61 -4.80
CA ASP A 408 3.22 -1.34 -5.31
C ASP A 408 2.84 -1.16 -6.78
N PHE A 409 2.38 0.05 -7.13
CA PHE A 409 1.75 0.35 -8.41
C PHE A 409 2.70 0.12 -9.59
N PHE A 410 4.01 0.21 -9.38
CA PHE A 410 5.00 0.02 -10.44
C PHE A 410 5.14 -1.44 -10.89
N PHE A 411 4.59 -2.40 -10.15
CA PHE A 411 4.45 -3.79 -10.61
C PHE A 411 3.30 -3.98 -11.59
N TYR A 412 2.34 -3.06 -11.64
CA TYR A 412 1.19 -3.18 -12.53
C TYR A 412 1.59 -2.82 -13.95
N PRO A 413 1.16 -3.60 -14.95
CA PRO A 413 1.30 -3.22 -16.36
C PRO A 413 0.71 -1.83 -16.64
N GLU A 414 1.33 -1.09 -17.57
CA GLU A 414 0.92 0.28 -17.86
C GLU A 414 -0.52 0.36 -18.41
N ASP A 415 -0.95 -0.62 -19.19
CA ASP A 415 -2.31 -0.72 -19.74
C ASP A 415 -3.38 -0.89 -18.65
N VAL A 416 -3.06 -1.64 -17.58
CA VAL A 416 -3.93 -1.75 -16.39
C VAL A 416 -4.06 -0.40 -15.68
N MET A 417 -2.96 0.34 -15.55
CA MET A 417 -2.96 1.66 -14.91
C MET A 417 -3.61 2.74 -15.79
N ASP A 418 -3.49 2.64 -17.12
CA ASP A 418 -4.17 3.49 -18.09
C ASP A 418 -5.68 3.29 -18.03
N ALA A 419 -6.16 2.04 -18.04
CA ALA A 419 -7.58 1.73 -17.90
C ALA A 419 -8.15 2.25 -16.57
N LEU A 420 -7.40 2.11 -15.47
CA LEU A 420 -7.78 2.71 -14.18
C LEU A 420 -7.89 4.24 -14.28
N ALA A 421 -6.96 4.91 -14.96
CA ALA A 421 -6.99 6.36 -15.11
C ALA A 421 -8.22 6.83 -15.90
N ASP A 422 -8.60 6.10 -16.95
CA ASP A 422 -9.81 6.37 -17.73
C ASP A 422 -11.09 6.20 -16.90
N ASP A 423 -11.17 5.12 -16.10
CA ASP A 423 -12.29 4.89 -15.17
C ASP A 423 -12.41 6.01 -14.13
N VAL A 424 -11.28 6.42 -13.54
CA VAL A 424 -11.24 7.51 -12.55
C VAL A 424 -11.68 8.83 -13.19
N GLU A 425 -11.21 9.15 -14.39
CA GLU A 425 -11.60 10.36 -15.10
C GLU A 425 -13.10 10.40 -15.35
N LYS A 426 -13.68 9.31 -15.86
CA LYS A 426 -15.12 9.18 -16.09
C LYS A 426 -15.93 9.37 -14.81
N ASP A 427 -15.55 8.71 -13.72
CA ASP A 427 -16.29 8.78 -12.45
C ASP A 427 -16.16 10.15 -11.78
N VAL A 428 -14.99 10.78 -11.85
CA VAL A 428 -14.79 12.14 -11.34
C VAL A 428 -15.65 13.13 -12.12
N LEU A 429 -15.62 13.09 -13.46
CA LEU A 429 -16.43 13.98 -14.30
C LEU A 429 -17.93 13.78 -14.10
N LYS A 430 -18.37 12.54 -13.84
CA LYS A 430 -19.76 12.25 -13.49
C LYS A 430 -20.14 12.80 -12.12
N THR A 431 -19.22 12.86 -11.17
CA THR A 431 -19.47 13.32 -9.80
C THR A 431 -19.60 14.84 -9.70
N ILE A 432 -18.93 15.59 -10.60
CA ILE A 432 -18.91 17.07 -10.56
C ILE A 432 -19.88 17.75 -11.54
N ARG A 433 -20.55 16.97 -12.40
CA ARG A 433 -21.63 17.42 -13.28
C ARG A 433 -22.96 17.18 -12.58
#